data_AF-A0AAU6D071-F1
#
_entry.id   AF-A0AAU6D071-F1
#
_cell.length_a   1.000
_cell.length_b   1.000
_cell.length_c   1.000
_cell.angle_alpha   90.00
_cell.angle_beta   90.00
_cell.angle_gamma   90.00
#
_symmetry.space_group_name_H-M   'P 1'
#
loop_
_entity.id
_entity.type
_entity.pdbx_description
1 polymer ?
#
loop_
_entity_poly.entity_id
_entity_poly.type
_entity_poly.pdbx_seq_one_letter_code
_entity_poly.pdbx_strand_id
1 'polypeptide(L)' 'MTRNGAAWVGDEVRDENAEREGIVTDVRGGRYRLRALTRPGEWAADSSERLTVTVPLERGVGR' A
#
# COMPACT_ATOMS: atom_id res chain seq x y z
N MET A 1 1.36 7.54 14.29
CA MET A 1 2.42 8.09 13.42
C MET A 1 1.74 8.59 12.16
N THR A 2 1.94 9.86 11.84
CA THR A 2 1.11 10.68 10.94
C THR A 2 1.24 10.25 9.49
N ARG A 3 0.10 10.07 8.83
CA ARG A 3 0.02 9.66 7.42
C ARG A 3 0.28 10.86 6.54
N ASN A 4 1.53 11.02 6.12
CA ASN A 4 1.97 12.13 5.26
C ASN A 4 1.62 11.83 3.79
N GLY A 5 0.36 11.48 3.51
CA GLY A 5 -0.12 11.06 2.18
C GLY A 5 0.45 9.72 1.65
N ALA A 6 1.50 9.17 2.26
CA ALA A 6 2.10 7.92 1.85
C ALA A 6 1.29 6.69 2.29
N ALA A 7 1.28 5.67 1.43
CA ALA A 7 0.70 4.36 1.71
C ALA A 7 1.32 3.71 2.97
N TRP A 8 0.54 2.93 3.70
CA TRP A 8 0.98 2.25 4.93
C TRP A 8 0.43 0.83 5.03
N VAL A 9 1.04 0.02 5.90
CA VAL A 9 0.62 -1.37 6.13
C VAL A 9 -0.88 -1.46 6.45
N GLY A 10 -1.58 -2.26 5.64
CA GLY A 10 -3.01 -2.51 5.64
C GLY A 10 -3.79 -1.68 4.62
N ASP A 11 -3.19 -0.65 4.03
CA ASP A 11 -3.81 0.12 2.96
C ASP A 11 -3.87 -0.68 1.67
N GLU A 12 -4.99 -0.54 0.97
CA GLU A 12 -5.07 -0.92 -0.43
C GLU A 12 -4.49 0.19 -1.29
N VAL A 13 -3.65 -0.19 -2.24
CA VAL A 13 -3.01 0.73 -3.18
C VAL A 13 -3.08 0.18 -4.60
N ARG A 14 -3.14 1.11 -5.55
CA ARG A 14 -2.82 0.91 -6.95
C ARG A 14 -1.33 1.23 -7.15
N ASP A 15 -0.59 0.22 -7.61
CA ASP A 15 0.77 0.40 -8.11
C ASP A 15 0.70 0.76 -9.60
N GLU A 16 0.97 2.03 -9.90
CA GLU A 16 0.95 2.58 -11.26
C GLU A 16 2.07 1.98 -12.15
N ASN A 17 3.16 1.49 -11.56
CA ASN A 17 4.30 0.95 -12.32
C ASN A 17 4.06 -0.52 -12.71
N ALA A 18 3.43 -1.29 -11.84
CA ALA A 18 3.08 -2.69 -12.10
C ALA A 18 1.66 -2.87 -12.68
N GLU A 19 0.94 -1.74 -12.85
CA GLU A 19 -0.45 -1.64 -13.33
C GLU A 19 -1.41 -2.60 -12.60
N ARG A 20 -1.26 -2.70 -11.28
CA ARG A 20 -1.98 -3.68 -10.45
C ARG A 20 -2.26 -3.19 -9.04
N GLU A 21 -3.25 -3.80 -8.41
CA GLU A 21 -3.75 -3.44 -7.09
C GLU A 21 -3.33 -4.46 -6.03
N GLY A 22 -3.00 -3.96 -4.85
CA GLY A 22 -2.51 -4.78 -3.75
C GLY A 22 -2.67 -4.10 -2.40
N ILE A 23 -2.52 -4.89 -1.34
CA ILE A 23 -2.51 -4.41 0.04
C ILE A 23 -1.06 -4.29 0.49
N VAL A 24 -0.70 -3.17 1.12
CA VAL A 24 0.60 -3.01 1.77
C VAL A 24 0.70 -3.94 2.96
N THR A 25 1.64 -4.87 2.96
CA THR A 25 1.84 -5.83 4.05
C THR A 25 3.03 -5.47 4.94
N ASP A 26 4.01 -4.74 4.42
CA ASP A 26 5.20 -4.30 5.17
C ASP A 26 5.80 -3.04 4.50
N VAL A 27 6.38 -2.15 5.30
CA VAL A 27 7.08 -0.94 4.85
C VAL A 27 8.42 -0.83 5.57
N ARG A 28 9.52 -0.83 4.82
CA ARG A 28 10.88 -0.76 5.37
C ARG A 28 11.76 0.18 4.56
N GLY A 29 12.22 1.25 5.20
CA GLY A 29 13.20 2.17 4.61
C GLY A 29 12.75 2.78 3.28
N GLY A 30 11.45 3.01 3.07
CA GLY A 30 10.89 3.53 1.81
C GLY A 30 10.51 2.46 0.79
N ARG A 31 10.78 1.18 1.07
CA ARG A 31 10.34 0.05 0.24
C ARG A 31 9.06 -0.56 0.80
N TYR A 32 8.13 -0.86 -0.10
CA TYR A 32 6.80 -1.36 0.21
C TYR A 32 6.66 -2.78 -0.28
N ARG A 33 6.19 -3.68 0.58
CA ARG A 33 5.75 -5.02 0.19
C ARG A 33 4.25 -5.00 -0.02
N LEU A 34 3.82 -5.51 -1.16
CA LEU A 34 2.43 -5.53 -1.60
C LEU A 34 2.01 -6.97 -1.84
N ARG A 35 0.80 -7.32 -1.41
CA ARG A 35 0.14 -8.58 -1.73
C ARG A 35 -0.99 -8.32 -2.71
N ALA A 36 -1.04 -9.05 -3.82
CA ALA A 36 -2.08 -8.85 -4.83
C ALA A 36 -3.47 -9.18 -4.26
N LEU A 37 -4.46 -8.40 -4.69
CA LEU A 37 -5.86 -8.63 -4.34
C LEU A 37 -6.49 -9.71 -5.22
N THR A 38 -6.25 -9.64 -6.54
CA THR A 38 -6.96 -10.44 -7.54
C THR A 38 -6.19 -11.68 -7.99
N ARG A 39 -4.90 -11.75 -7.68
CA ARG A 39 -4.01 -12.85 -8.07
C ARG A 39 -3.13 -13.26 -6.89
N PRO A 40 -2.71 -14.52 -6.80
CA PRO A 40 -1.68 -14.90 -5.84
C PRO A 40 -0.36 -14.22 -6.19
N GLY A 41 0.36 -13.77 -5.17
CA GLY A 41 1.69 -13.20 -5.32
C GLY A 41 1.92 -11.98 -4.45
N GLU A 42 3.20 -11.74 -4.19
CA GLU A 42 3.69 -10.54 -3.51
C GLU A 42 4.76 -9.89 -4.38
N TRP A 43 4.85 -8.57 -4.35
CA TRP A 43 5.93 -7.83 -4.99
C TRP A 43 6.38 -6.68 -4.10
N ALA A 44 7.55 -6.13 -4.45
CA ALA A 44 8.09 -4.96 -3.80
C ALA A 44 7.94 -3.75 -4.72
N ALA A 45 7.46 -2.65 -4.17
CA ALA A 45 7.49 -1.33 -4.80
C ALA A 45 8.54 -0.46 -4.07
N ASP A 46 9.40 0.19 -4.82
CA ASP A 46 10.54 0.94 -4.29
C ASP A 46 10.23 2.44 -4.08
N SER A 47 9.03 2.89 -4.46
CA SER A 47 8.67 4.31 -4.41
C SER A 47 7.21 4.50 -4.01
N SER A 48 6.99 5.25 -2.94
CA SER A 48 5.65 5.64 -2.48
C SER A 48 4.92 6.55 -3.45
N GLU A 49 5.65 7.32 -4.26
CA GLU A 49 5.09 8.29 -5.21
C GLU A 49 4.27 7.63 -6.33
N ARG A 50 4.52 6.33 -6.58
CA ARG A 50 3.80 5.51 -7.57
C ARG A 50 2.70 4.66 -6.95
N LEU A 51 2.55 4.71 -5.62
CA LEU A 51 1.52 3.99 -4.88
C LEU A 51 0.39 4.94 -4.52
N THR A 52 -0.73 4.78 -5.23
CA THR A 52 -1.94 5.55 -4.95
C THR A 52 -2.81 4.74 -4.01
N VAL A 53 -3.07 5.24 -2.81
CA VAL A 53 -4.02 4.60 -1.87
C VAL A 53 -5.42 4.64 -2.48
N THR A 54 -6.00 3.47 -2.72
CA THR A 54 -7.36 3.30 -3.26
C THR A 54 -8.37 3.12 -2.13
N VAL A 55 -8.03 2.29 -1.15
CA VAL A 55 -8.83 2.09 0.06
C VAL A 55 -7.91 2.25 1.27
N PRO A 56 -8.09 3.30 2.08
CA PRO A 56 -7.33 3.44 3.30
C PRO A 56 -7.71 2.34 4.30
N LEU A 57 -6.74 1.80 5.04
CA LEU A 57 -7.06 1.01 6.22
C LEU A 57 -7.82 1.92 7.18
N GLU A 58 -9.10 1.64 7.36
CA GLU A 58 -9.92 2.23 8.40
C GLU A 58 -9.40 1.77 9.75
N ARG A 59 -8.33 2.40 10.25
CA ARG A 59 -8.09 2.40 11.69
C ARG A 59 -9.16 3.31 12.27
N GLY A 60 -10.19 2.68 12.82
CA GLY A 60 -11.41 3.34 13.28
C GLY A 60 -11.14 4.71 13.90
N VAL A 61 -11.78 5.72 13.33
CA VAL A 61 -12.25 6.87 14.12
C VAL A 61 -13.41 6.34 14.97
N GLY A 62 -13.07 5.50 15.95
CA GLY A 62 -13.92 5.12 17.06
C GLY A 62 -13.63 6.11 18.18
N ARG A 63 -14.52 7.09 18.30
CA ARG A 63 -14.58 8.08 19.37
C ARG A 63 -14.73 7.42 20.74
#